data_AF-A0A8S3G5A1-F1
#
_entry.id   AF-A0A8S3G5A1-F1
#
_cell.length_a   1.000
_cell.length_b   1.000
_cell.length_c   1.000
_cell.angle_alpha   90.00
_cell.angle_beta   90.00
_cell.angle_gamma   90.00
#
_symmetry.space_group_name_H-M   'P 1'
#
loop_
_entity.id
_entity.type
_entity.pdbx_description
1 polymer ?
#
loop_
_entity_poly.entity_id
_entity_poly.type
_entity_poly.pdbx_seq_one_letter_code
_entity_poly.pdbx_strand_id
1 'polypeptide(L)'
;MIFGKFHLYSKSNWAVTLLNLYFTLIGIKHNLTSAYHQRSDNVIEKFNRIFDGVSAKYVGDNDINKLDEYIDRASFCMSKAKLPGEELITIINDDEENSITCRVQQLDQLVQQRDTVHQRLNSNSIKMKIYYDHHLKHIADQLQ
;
A
#
# COMPACT_ATOMS: atom_id res chain seq x y z
N MET A 1 -26.12 -12.15 -36.70
CA MET A 1 -24.80 -11.72 -37.22
C MET A 1 -23.85 -11.65 -36.02
N ILE A 2 -22.65 -12.19 -36.19
CA ILE A 2 -21.84 -12.85 -35.15
C ILE A 2 -21.30 -11.84 -34.11
N PHE A 3 -21.82 -11.87 -32.88
CA PHE A 3 -21.11 -11.30 -31.73
C PHE A 3 -20.11 -12.35 -31.22
N GLY A 4 -18.89 -12.26 -31.71
CA GLY A 4 -17.79 -13.10 -31.28
C GLY A 4 -17.54 -12.91 -29.78
N LYS A 5 -17.71 -13.97 -29.00
CA LYS A 5 -17.12 -14.11 -27.67
C LYS A 5 -15.62 -13.91 -27.79
N PHE A 6 -15.11 -12.74 -27.43
CA PHE A 6 -13.68 -12.57 -27.18
C PHE A 6 -13.36 -13.08 -25.78
N HIS A 7 -13.09 -14.38 -25.69
CA HIS A 7 -12.28 -14.94 -24.61
C HIS A 7 -10.82 -14.88 -25.06
N LEU A 8 -10.08 -13.87 -24.59
CA LEU A 8 -8.63 -13.78 -24.79
C LEU A 8 -7.94 -13.86 -23.43
N TYR A 9 -7.56 -15.09 -23.09
CA TYR A 9 -6.67 -15.40 -21.99
C TYR A 9 -5.22 -15.35 -22.47
N SER A 10 -4.35 -14.68 -21.72
CA SER A 10 -2.97 -14.24 -22.06
C SER A 10 -2.91 -13.28 -23.27
N LYS A 11 -3.01 -11.97 -23.02
CA LYS A 11 -2.93 -10.96 -24.08
C LYS A 11 -1.50 -10.84 -24.61
N SER A 12 -1.27 -11.36 -25.81
CA SER A 12 0.00 -11.36 -26.57
C SER A 12 0.77 -10.03 -26.53
N ASN A 13 0.08 -8.88 -26.49
CA ASN A 13 0.71 -7.56 -26.46
C ASN A 13 1.50 -7.24 -25.18
N TRP A 14 1.09 -7.80 -24.03
CA TRP A 14 1.75 -7.57 -22.74
C TRP A 14 2.94 -8.51 -22.53
N ALA A 15 2.99 -9.62 -23.25
CA ALA A 15 4.09 -10.58 -23.20
C ALA A 15 5.23 -10.25 -24.19
N VAL A 16 5.16 -9.13 -24.90
CA VAL A 16 6.15 -8.74 -25.91
C VAL A 16 7.49 -8.39 -25.26
N THR A 17 8.58 -8.95 -25.79
CA THR A 17 9.97 -8.74 -25.31
C THR A 17 10.34 -7.26 -25.19
N LEU A 18 9.88 -6.42 -26.13
CA LEU A 18 10.11 -4.98 -26.13
C LEU A 18 9.53 -4.30 -24.88
N LEU A 19 8.32 -4.69 -24.47
CA LEU A 19 7.63 -4.13 -23.32
C LEU A 19 8.35 -4.50 -22.01
N ASN A 20 8.80 -5.76 -21.90
CA ASN A 20 9.57 -6.22 -20.75
C ASN A 20 10.93 -5.51 -20.64
N LEU A 21 11.59 -5.26 -21.77
CA LEU A 21 12.83 -4.47 -21.80
C LEU A 21 12.57 -3.04 -21.32
N TYR A 22 11.49 -2.41 -21.79
CA TYR A 22 11.11 -1.07 -21.35
C TYR A 22 10.83 -1.03 -19.84
N PHE A 23 10.06 -1.98 -19.29
CA PHE A 23 9.81 -2.06 -17.85
C PHE A 23 11.09 -2.24 -17.02
N THR A 24 12.04 -3.01 -17.53
CA THR A 24 13.36 -3.19 -16.88
C THR A 24 14.15 -1.88 -16.87
N LEU A 25 14.12 -1.12 -17.97
CA LEU A 25 14.82 0.18 -18.07
C LEU A 25 14.26 1.23 -17.10
N ILE A 26 12.94 1.24 -16.89
CA ILE A 26 12.30 2.17 -15.95
C ILE A 26 12.22 1.64 -14.51
N GLY A 27 12.78 0.45 -14.24
CA GLY A 27 12.83 -0.15 -12.90
C GLY A 27 11.47 -0.61 -12.36
N ILE A 28 10.49 -0.85 -13.23
CA ILE A 28 9.15 -1.30 -12.82
C ILE A 28 9.07 -2.82 -12.90
N LYS A 29 8.59 -3.44 -11.82
CA LYS A 29 8.30 -4.88 -11.80
C LYS A 29 6.99 -5.17 -12.53
N HIS A 30 7.08 -5.87 -13.66
CA HIS A 30 5.92 -6.32 -14.41
C HIS A 30 5.37 -7.65 -13.84
N ASN A 31 4.17 -7.62 -13.26
CA ASN A 31 3.48 -8.80 -12.76
C ASN A 31 2.28 -9.10 -13.64
N LEU A 32 2.21 -10.31 -14.18
CA LEU A 32 1.05 -10.78 -14.92
C LEU A 32 0.13 -11.55 -13.98
N THR A 33 -1.18 -11.41 -14.19
CA THR A 33 -2.18 -12.23 -13.53
C THR A 33 -2.13 -13.65 -14.08
N SER A 34 -2.56 -14.62 -13.26
CA SER A 34 -2.59 -16.01 -13.67
C SER A 34 -3.55 -16.20 -14.85
N ALA A 35 -3.14 -17.07 -15.79
CA ALA A 35 -3.99 -17.38 -16.92
C ALA A 35 -5.33 -17.94 -16.42
N TYR A 36 -6.43 -17.53 -17.06
CA TYR A 36 -7.77 -18.00 -16.74
C TYR A 36 -8.38 -17.54 -15.41
N HIS A 37 -7.84 -16.48 -14.78
CA HIS A 37 -8.35 -15.96 -13.51
C HIS A 37 -8.93 -14.53 -13.61
N GLN A 38 -10.14 -14.41 -14.17
CA GLN A 38 -10.85 -13.12 -14.36
C GLN A 38 -11.01 -12.31 -13.06
N ARG A 39 -11.13 -13.00 -11.91
CA ARG A 39 -11.30 -12.33 -10.61
C ARG A 39 -10.10 -11.47 -10.19
N SER A 40 -8.90 -11.77 -10.69
CA SER A 40 -7.70 -10.98 -10.40
C SER A 40 -7.75 -9.59 -11.04
N ASP A 41 -8.53 -9.44 -12.13
CA ASP A 41 -8.69 -8.18 -12.87
C ASP A 41 -10.03 -7.49 -12.53
N ASN A 42 -10.70 -7.90 -11.45
CA ASN A 42 -12.03 -7.40 -11.07
C ASN A 42 -12.11 -5.87 -10.93
N VAL A 43 -11.04 -5.22 -10.46
CA VAL A 43 -11.03 -3.75 -10.28
C VAL A 43 -11.09 -3.04 -11.63
N ILE A 44 -10.26 -3.48 -12.60
CA ILE A 44 -10.25 -2.89 -13.93
C ILE A 44 -11.53 -3.25 -14.70
N GLU A 45 -12.08 -4.45 -14.51
CA GLU A 45 -13.36 -4.83 -15.11
C GLU A 45 -14.53 -3.98 -14.58
N LYS A 46 -14.56 -3.70 -13.27
CA LYS A 46 -15.54 -2.78 -12.67
C LYS A 46 -15.36 -1.36 -13.20
N PHE A 47 -14.13 -0.88 -13.27
CA PHE A 47 -13.83 0.44 -13.83
C PHE A 47 -14.33 0.56 -15.27
N ASN A 48 -14.00 -0.40 -16.13
CA ASN A 48 -14.43 -0.41 -17.53
C ASN A 48 -15.95 -0.37 -17.65
N ARG A 49 -16.68 -1.15 -16.84
CA ARG A 49 -18.14 -1.14 -16.86
C ARG A 49 -18.73 0.24 -16.52
N ILE A 50 -18.15 0.94 -15.56
CA ILE A 50 -18.60 2.27 -15.16
C ILE A 50 -18.23 3.29 -16.24
N PHE A 51 -16.99 3.21 -16.75
CA PHE A 51 -16.50 4.08 -17.82
C PHE A 51 -17.32 3.94 -19.10
N ASP A 52 -17.70 2.72 -19.48
CA ASP A 52 -18.59 2.46 -20.61
C ASP A 52 -19.97 3.10 -20.39
N GLY A 53 -20.52 2.96 -19.18
CA GLY A 53 -21.81 3.57 -18.82
C GLY A 53 -21.78 5.10 -18.83
N VAL A 54 -20.65 5.72 -18.46
CA VAL A 54 -20.47 7.18 -18.53
C VAL A 54 -20.27 7.63 -19.97
N SER A 55 -19.45 6.91 -20.74
CA SER A 55 -19.17 7.22 -22.14
C SER A 55 -20.43 7.10 -23.00
N ALA A 56 -21.26 6.09 -22.77
CA ALA A 56 -22.54 5.91 -23.45
C ALA A 56 -23.50 7.09 -23.23
N LYS A 57 -23.47 7.74 -22.05
CA LYS A 57 -24.29 8.93 -21.77
C LYS A 57 -23.86 10.16 -22.57
N TYR A 58 -22.58 10.26 -22.93
CA TYR A 58 -22.03 11.40 -23.66
C TYR A 58 -22.06 11.23 -25.17
N VAL A 59 -21.81 10.01 -25.65
CA VAL A 59 -21.78 9.70 -27.09
C VAL A 59 -23.19 9.73 -27.70
N GLY A 60 -24.23 9.39 -26.91
CA GLY A 60 -25.60 9.26 -27.41
C GLY A 60 -25.73 8.21 -28.53
N ASP A 61 -26.94 8.04 -29.07
CA ASP A 61 -27.21 6.96 -30.04
C ASP A 61 -26.65 7.21 -31.45
N ASN A 62 -26.20 8.43 -31.77
CA ASN A 62 -25.92 8.85 -33.16
C ASN A 62 -24.46 9.24 -33.48
N ASP A 63 -23.55 9.24 -32.50
CA ASP A 63 -22.18 9.80 -32.67
C ASP A 63 -21.05 8.82 -32.30
N ILE A 64 -21.24 7.53 -32.61
CA ILE A 64 -20.33 6.41 -32.27
C ILE A 64 -18.86 6.66 -32.72
N ASN A 65 -18.65 7.38 -33.82
CA ASN A 65 -17.33 7.62 -34.39
C ASN A 65 -16.52 8.71 -33.69
N LYS A 66 -17.11 9.43 -32.72
CA LYS A 66 -16.45 10.51 -31.98
C LYS A 66 -16.09 10.11 -30.56
N LEU A 67 -16.01 8.80 -30.28
CA LEU A 67 -15.71 8.28 -28.94
C LEU A 67 -14.50 9.00 -28.32
N ASP A 68 -13.44 9.20 -29.09
CA ASP A 68 -12.21 9.88 -28.65
C ASP A 68 -12.45 11.29 -28.11
N GLU A 69 -13.39 12.06 -28.69
CA GLU A 69 -13.73 13.41 -28.23
C GLU A 69 -14.44 13.40 -26.86
N TYR A 70 -15.05 12.27 -26.51
CA TYR A 70 -15.79 12.10 -25.26
C TYR A 70 -14.98 11.37 -24.19
N ILE A 71 -13.84 10.76 -24.52
CA ILE A 71 -12.95 10.10 -23.54
C ILE A 71 -12.48 11.10 -22.48
N ASP A 72 -12.05 12.30 -22.89
CA ASP A 72 -11.57 13.31 -21.95
C ASP A 72 -12.68 13.78 -20.99
N ARG A 73 -13.90 13.93 -21.51
CA ARG A 73 -15.07 14.31 -20.70
C ARG A 73 -15.50 13.18 -19.76
N ALA A 74 -15.51 11.94 -20.26
CA ALA A 74 -15.82 10.77 -19.45
C ALA A 74 -14.76 10.57 -18.35
N SER A 75 -13.48 10.72 -18.66
CA SER A 75 -12.36 10.68 -17.72
C SER A 75 -12.47 11.78 -16.65
N PHE A 76 -12.76 13.02 -17.05
CA PHE A 76 -12.99 14.11 -16.12
C PHE A 76 -14.18 13.81 -15.19
N CYS A 77 -15.29 13.32 -15.73
CA CYS A 77 -16.44 12.93 -14.92
C CYS A 77 -16.12 11.77 -13.99
N MET A 78 -15.32 10.80 -14.39
CA MET A 78 -14.86 9.72 -13.51
C MET A 78 -13.93 10.22 -12.41
N SER A 79 -13.13 11.27 -12.66
CA SER A 79 -12.28 11.88 -11.63
C SER A 79 -13.07 12.71 -10.60
N LYS A 80 -14.30 13.11 -10.93
CA LYS A 80 -15.17 13.97 -10.10
C LYS A 80 -16.37 13.25 -9.53
N ALA A 81 -16.85 12.23 -10.22
CA ALA A 81 -17.92 11.38 -9.76
C ALA A 81 -17.38 10.62 -8.56
N LYS A 82 -18.00 10.86 -7.39
CA LYS A 82 -17.94 9.88 -6.34
C LYS A 82 -18.56 8.61 -6.90
N LEU A 83 -17.74 7.62 -7.25
CA LEU A 83 -18.23 6.33 -7.74
C LEU A 83 -19.34 5.85 -6.79
N PRO A 84 -20.45 5.26 -7.24
CA PRO A 84 -21.39 4.61 -6.34
C PRO A 84 -20.66 3.42 -5.70
N GLY A 85 -20.14 3.63 -4.49
CA GLY A 85 -19.07 2.83 -3.87
C GLY A 85 -17.89 3.65 -3.34
N GLU A 86 -17.89 4.98 -3.51
CA GLU A 86 -17.06 5.96 -2.81
C GLU A 86 -17.68 6.35 -1.44
N GLU A 87 -17.93 5.35 -0.60
CA GLU A 87 -17.08 5.35 0.59
C GLU A 87 -15.69 5.19 0.01
N LEU A 88 -14.85 6.24 0.07
CA LEU A 88 -13.43 6.23 -0.31
C LEU A 88 -12.98 4.79 -0.49
N ILE A 89 -12.69 4.34 -1.71
CA ILE A 89 -12.00 3.07 -1.74
C ILE A 89 -10.69 3.35 -1.00
N THR A 90 -10.59 2.85 0.22
CA THR A 90 -9.38 2.70 1.02
C THR A 90 -8.50 1.67 0.31
N ILE A 91 -8.30 1.79 -1.01
CA ILE A 91 -7.41 0.94 -1.80
C ILE A 91 -5.95 1.17 -1.40
N ILE A 92 -5.64 2.17 -0.57
CA ILE A 92 -4.33 2.29 0.10
C ILE A 92 -4.43 2.58 1.61
N ASN A 93 -5.62 2.77 2.22
CA ASN A 93 -5.63 3.17 3.63
C ASN A 93 -5.81 2.02 4.62
N ASP A 94 -6.53 0.93 4.34
CA ASP A 94 -6.73 -0.06 5.42
C ASP A 94 -5.47 -0.91 5.69
N ASP A 95 -4.66 -1.25 4.69
CA ASP A 95 -3.42 -2.01 4.92
C ASP A 95 -2.25 -1.12 5.38
N GLU A 96 -2.10 0.11 4.85
CA GLU A 96 -1.05 1.03 5.31
C GLU A 96 -1.40 1.66 6.66
N GLU A 97 -2.66 2.01 6.94
CA GLU A 97 -3.07 2.59 8.23
C GLU A 97 -3.05 1.52 9.33
N ASN A 98 -3.43 0.27 9.03
CA ASN A 98 -3.17 -0.86 9.95
C ASN A 98 -1.67 -1.16 10.09
N SER A 99 -0.87 -1.04 9.03
CA SER A 99 0.59 -1.20 9.09
C SER A 99 1.26 -0.09 9.91
N ILE A 100 0.83 1.16 9.76
CA ILE A 100 1.31 2.32 10.51
C ILE A 100 0.88 2.19 11.96
N THR A 101 -0.38 1.85 12.24
CA THR A 101 -0.89 1.66 13.60
C THR A 101 -0.15 0.51 14.29
N CYS A 102 0.10 -0.60 13.60
CA CYS A 102 0.87 -1.72 14.12
C CYS A 102 2.34 -1.33 14.36
N ARG A 103 2.96 -0.55 13.47
CA ARG A 103 4.32 -0.02 13.64
C ARG A 103 4.44 0.98 14.79
N VAL A 104 3.44 1.85 14.98
CA VAL A 104 3.37 2.79 16.12
C VAL A 104 3.24 2.02 17.42
N GLN A 105 2.39 1.00 17.47
CA GLN A 105 2.27 0.11 18.64
C GLN A 105 3.58 -0.64 18.94
N GLN A 106 4.28 -1.12 17.91
CA GLN A 106 5.60 -1.75 18.07
C GLN A 106 6.65 -0.74 18.59
N LEU A 107 6.63 0.50 18.11
CA LEU A 107 7.51 1.56 18.61
C LEU A 107 7.22 1.89 20.08
N ASP A 108 5.96 2.01 20.47
CA ASP A 108 5.57 2.25 21.86
C ASP A 108 6.02 1.12 22.78
N GLN A 109 5.91 -0.13 22.33
CA GLN A 109 6.43 -1.28 23.06
C GLN A 109 7.95 -1.20 23.24
N LEU A 110 8.70 -0.82 22.20
CA LEU A 110 10.16 -0.65 22.27
C LEU A 110 10.55 0.50 23.21
N VAL A 111 9.79 1.61 23.21
CA VAL A 111 10.00 2.73 24.14
C VAL A 111 9.77 2.29 25.58
N GLN A 112 8.69 1.55 25.86
CA GLN A 112 8.42 1.01 27.20
C GLN A 112 9.52 0.03 27.65
N GLN A 113 10.00 -0.83 26.76
CA GLN A 113 11.11 -1.75 27.05
C GLN A 113 12.40 -0.97 27.37
N ARG A 114 12.73 0.04 26.57
CA ARG A 114 13.88 0.92 26.79
C ARG A 114 13.81 1.60 28.16
N ASP A 115 12.66 2.16 28.52
CA ASP A 115 12.46 2.85 29.80
C ASP A 115 12.60 1.89 30.99
N THR A 116 12.10 0.66 30.85
CA THR A 116 12.28 -0.39 31.84
C THR A 116 13.76 -0.75 32.03
N VAL A 117 14.52 -0.85 30.93
CA VAL A 117 15.96 -1.10 30.98
C VAL A 117 16.70 0.08 31.63
N HIS A 118 16.36 1.32 31.30
CA HIS A 118 16.94 2.50 31.95
C HIS A 118 16.66 2.54 33.46
N GLN A 119 15.44 2.23 33.89
CA GLN A 119 15.10 2.15 35.31
C GLN A 119 15.91 1.06 36.03
N ARG A 120 16.13 -0.09 35.40
CA ARG A 120 16.98 -1.17 35.95
C ARG A 120 18.43 -0.74 36.05
N LEU A 121 18.97 -0.10 35.02
CA LEU A 121 20.33 0.43 35.01
C LEU A 121 20.54 1.48 36.10
N ASN A 122 19.61 2.43 36.24
CA ASN A 122 19.65 3.44 37.29
C ASN A 122 19.59 2.79 38.68
N SER A 123 18.68 1.84 38.87
CA SER A 123 18.58 1.10 40.14
C SER A 123 19.86 0.32 40.47
N ASN A 124 20.47 -0.33 39.48
CA ASN A 124 21.74 -1.04 39.65
C ASN A 124 22.91 -0.09 39.91
N SER A 125 22.96 1.06 39.23
CA SER A 125 23.97 2.09 39.47
C SER A 125 23.90 2.61 40.91
N ILE A 126 22.68 2.86 41.42
CA ILE A 126 22.48 3.29 42.81
C ILE A 126 22.94 2.19 43.77
N LYS A 127 22.57 0.93 43.54
CA LYS A 127 23.01 -0.21 44.37
C LYS A 127 24.53 -0.36 44.38
N MET A 128 25.19 -0.27 43.22
CA MET A 128 26.66 -0.32 43.14
C MET A 128 27.30 0.84 43.87
N LYS A 129 26.76 2.06 43.73
CA LYS A 129 27.28 3.22 44.46
C LYS A 129 27.19 3.00 45.96
N ILE A 130 26.05 2.57 46.48
CA ILE A 130 25.87 2.26 47.90
C ILE A 130 26.84 1.17 48.36
N TYR A 131 27.03 0.11 47.55
CA TYR A 131 27.97 -0.96 47.84
C TYR A 131 29.40 -0.44 47.97
N TYR A 132 29.87 0.36 47.01
CA TYR A 132 31.22 0.92 47.06
C TYR A 132 31.38 1.97 48.17
N ASP A 133 30.40 2.84 48.39
CA ASP A 133 30.44 3.84 49.47
C ASP A 133 30.55 3.14 50.84
N HIS A 134 29.85 2.02 51.04
CA HIS A 134 29.95 1.23 52.27
C HIS A 134 31.30 0.52 52.41
N HIS A 135 31.79 -0.14 51.36
CA HIS A 135 33.04 -0.89 51.40
C HIS A 135 34.29 0.01 51.44
N LEU A 136 34.30 1.12 50.71
CA LEU A 136 35.41 2.07 50.71
C LEU A 136 35.56 2.75 52.08
N LYS A 137 34.45 3.07 52.74
CA LYS A 137 34.47 3.62 54.10
C LYS A 137 35.08 2.62 55.09
N HIS A 138 34.69 1.35 55.00
CA HIS A 138 35.21 0.30 55.87
C HIS A 138 36.71 0.01 55.66
N ILE A 139 37.20 0.17 54.42
CA ILE A 139 38.63 0.03 54.08
C ILE A 139 39.43 1.26 54.56
N ALA A 140 38.87 2.47 54.43
CA ALA A 140 39.50 3.69 54.93
C ALA A 140 39.64 3.66 56.46
N ASP A 141 38.61 3.17 57.18
CA ASP A 141 38.63 3.00 58.63
C ASP A 141 39.60 1.90 59.10
N GLN A 142 39.98 0.94 58.23
CA GLN A 142 41.00 -0.09 58.51
C GLN A 142 42.43 0.35 58.19
N LEU A 143 42.61 1.45 57.46
CA LEU A 143 43.90 2.02 57.06
C LEU A 143 44.35 3.19 57.96
N GLN A 144 43.48 3.66 58.87
CA GLN A 144 43.83 4.57 59.97
C GLN A 144 44.25 3.80 61.22
#